data_AF-A0A7C5FMD1-F1
#
_entry.id   AF-A0A7C5FMD1-F1
#
_cell.length_a   1.000
_cell.length_b   1.000
_cell.length_c   1.000
_cell.angle_alpha   90.00
_cell.angle_beta   90.00
_cell.angle_gamma   90.00
#
_symmetry.space_group_name_H-M   'P 1'
#
loop_
_entity.id
_entity.type
_entity.pdbx_description
1 polymer ?
#
loop_
_entity_poly.entity_id
_entity_poly.type
_entity_poly.pdbx_seq_one_letter_code
_entity_poly.pdbx_strand_id
1 'polypeptide(L)'
;MTMQSVKDILKNFDPLKDKYISREFQAYGVYLAEKLNDMKHKSLYIKLAKNLPRPILEETLRYVIDSNAKRKGALFMWRLKELKVLSNSKCKTLNANGKTSTNSASPAKSSRI
;
A
#
# COMPACT_ATOMS: atom_id res chain seq x y z
N MET A 1 33.10 -7.28 9.24
CA MET A 1 32.24 -6.75 8.15
C MET A 1 33.09 -6.65 6.90
N THR A 2 32.90 -7.55 5.93
CA THR A 2 33.64 -7.53 4.67
C THR A 2 33.03 -6.49 3.73
N MET A 3 33.85 -5.57 3.22
CA MET A 3 33.45 -4.64 2.17
C MET A 3 33.17 -5.43 0.90
N GLN A 4 31.97 -5.27 0.33
CA GLN A 4 31.65 -5.88 -0.96
C GLN A 4 32.23 -5.05 -2.10
N SER A 5 32.74 -5.72 -3.14
CA SER A 5 33.26 -5.03 -4.31
C SER A 5 32.10 -4.59 -5.22
N VAL A 6 32.32 -3.53 -6.01
CA VAL A 6 31.33 -3.06 -7.01
C VAL A 6 30.95 -4.17 -7.99
N LYS A 7 31.89 -5.06 -8.32
CA LYS A 7 31.67 -6.23 -9.20
C LYS A 7 30.65 -7.21 -8.60
N ASP A 8 30.63 -7.38 -7.28
CA ASP A 8 29.72 -8.30 -6.61
C ASP A 8 28.30 -7.73 -6.49
N ILE A 9 28.19 -6.39 -6.37
CA ILE A 9 26.91 -5.68 -6.40
C ILE A 9 26.25 -5.81 -7.78
N LEU A 10 27.03 -5.61 -8.85
CA LEU A 10 26.51 -5.66 -10.22
C LEU A 10 26.08 -7.06 -10.66
N LYS A 11 26.70 -8.13 -10.13
CA LYS A 11 26.28 -9.51 -10.43
C LYS A 11 24.85 -9.83 -10.00
N ASN A 12 24.37 -9.19 -8.94
CA ASN A 12 23.04 -9.43 -8.37
C ASN A 12 22.02 -8.36 -8.77
N PHE A 13 22.41 -7.40 -9.61
CA PHE A 13 21.53 -6.33 -10.07
C PHE A 13 20.69 -6.82 -11.26
N ASP A 14 19.39 -6.93 -11.04
CA ASP A 14 18.41 -7.23 -12.10
C ASP A 14 17.71 -5.93 -12.49
N PRO A 15 17.97 -5.35 -13.67
CA PRO A 15 17.38 -4.07 -14.09
C PRO A 15 15.86 -4.15 -14.28
N LEU A 16 15.29 -5.35 -14.39
CA LEU A 16 13.85 -5.55 -14.55
C LEU A 16 13.11 -5.67 -13.22
N LYS A 17 13.83 -5.92 -12.12
CA LYS A 17 13.23 -6.09 -10.79
C LYS A 17 13.62 -4.95 -9.89
N ASP A 18 12.63 -4.14 -9.54
CA ASP A 18 12.81 -3.15 -8.49
C ASP A 18 12.90 -3.87 -7.13
N LYS A 19 13.95 -3.54 -6.36
CA LYS A 19 14.18 -4.06 -5.02
C LYS A 19 13.03 -3.74 -4.05
N TYR A 20 12.35 -2.60 -4.22
CA TYR A 20 11.36 -2.10 -3.26
C TYR A 20 9.91 -2.19 -3.76
N ILE A 21 9.70 -2.41 -5.06
CA ILE A 21 8.37 -2.57 -5.66
C ILE A 21 8.19 -4.04 -6.03
N SER A 22 7.63 -4.82 -5.09
CA SER A 22 7.34 -6.24 -5.30
C SER A 22 5.84 -6.52 -5.44
N ARG A 23 4.98 -5.55 -5.14
CA ARG A 23 3.53 -5.68 -5.12
C ARG A 23 2.86 -4.53 -5.85
N GLU A 24 1.72 -4.83 -6.49
CA GLU A 24 0.91 -3.86 -7.25
C GLU A 24 0.57 -2.59 -6.47
N PHE A 25 0.18 -2.71 -5.19
CA PHE A 25 -0.16 -1.53 -4.38
C PHE A 25 1.04 -0.64 -4.07
N GLN A 26 2.27 -1.18 -4.09
CA GLN A 26 3.49 -0.38 -3.92
C GLN A 26 3.76 0.44 -5.17
N ALA A 27 3.69 -0.20 -6.35
CA ALA A 27 3.81 0.48 -7.64
C ALA A 27 2.75 1.58 -7.78
N TYR A 28 1.50 1.25 -7.43
CA TYR A 28 0.40 2.20 -7.51
C TYR A 28 0.53 3.36 -6.51
N GLY A 29 1.02 3.10 -5.30
CA GLY A 29 1.30 4.17 -4.33
C GLY A 29 2.38 5.15 -4.81
N VAL A 30 3.42 4.65 -5.48
CA VAL A 30 4.44 5.50 -6.11
C VAL A 30 3.83 6.29 -7.27
N TYR A 31 3.05 5.64 -8.13
CA TYR A 31 2.33 6.30 -9.23
C TYR A 31 1.43 7.44 -8.74
N LEU A 32 0.68 7.25 -7.65
CA LEU A 32 -0.13 8.30 -7.04
C LEU A 32 0.73 9.50 -6.59
N ALA A 33 1.86 9.23 -5.95
CA ALA A 33 2.77 10.26 -5.49
C ALA A 33 3.35 11.07 -6.67
N GLU A 34 3.70 10.41 -7.77
CA GLU A 34 4.18 11.06 -8.99
C GLU A 34 3.11 11.94 -9.62
N LYS A 35 1.88 11.42 -9.78
CA LYS A 35 0.76 12.18 -10.38
C LYS A 35 0.34 13.39 -9.55
N LEU A 36 0.43 13.30 -8.24
CA LEU A 36 0.13 14.39 -7.32
C LEU A 36 1.33 15.33 -7.12
N ASN A 37 2.48 15.03 -7.73
CA ASN A 37 3.75 15.72 -7.56
C ASN A 37 4.17 15.84 -6.08
N ASP A 38 3.93 14.77 -5.31
CA ASP A 38 4.14 14.68 -3.86
C ASP A 38 4.97 13.45 -3.47
N MET A 39 6.14 13.33 -4.10
CA MET A 39 7.06 12.21 -3.88
C MET A 39 7.59 12.13 -2.45
N LYS A 40 7.61 13.26 -1.72
CA LYS A 40 8.00 13.32 -0.30
C LYS A 40 7.13 12.42 0.57
N HIS A 41 5.86 12.26 0.23
CA HIS A 41 4.90 11.46 1.00
C HIS A 41 4.54 10.12 0.33
N LYS A 42 5.38 9.57 -0.56
CA LYS A 42 5.14 8.27 -1.23
C LYS A 42 4.70 7.14 -0.29
N SER A 43 5.29 7.05 0.90
CA SER A 43 4.95 6.02 1.90
C SER A 43 3.51 6.13 2.38
N LEU A 44 2.94 7.34 2.43
CA LEU A 44 1.55 7.58 2.78
C LEU A 44 0.63 7.03 1.68
N TYR A 45 0.92 7.34 0.42
CA TYR A 45 0.12 6.86 -0.72
C TYR A 45 0.20 5.34 -0.88
N ILE A 46 1.36 4.73 -0.65
CA ILE A 46 1.49 3.25 -0.61
C ILE A 46 0.61 2.65 0.49
N LYS A 47 0.56 3.28 1.68
CA LYS A 47 -0.30 2.82 2.77
C LYS A 47 -1.78 2.94 2.42
N LEU A 48 -2.19 4.02 1.75
CA LEU A 48 -3.55 4.18 1.25
C LEU A 48 -3.90 3.13 0.21
N ALA A 49 -3.02 2.89 -0.78
CA ALA A 49 -3.19 1.85 -1.79
C ALA A 49 -3.28 0.43 -1.22
N LYS A 50 -2.63 0.18 -0.07
CA LYS A 50 -2.73 -1.10 0.63
C LYS A 50 -4.09 -1.29 1.33
N ASN A 51 -4.66 -0.22 1.87
CA ASN A 51 -5.83 -0.28 2.75
C ASN A 51 -7.15 0.03 2.04
N LEU A 52 -7.10 0.78 0.93
CA LEU A 52 -8.27 1.26 0.21
C LEU A 52 -8.39 0.57 -1.16
N PRO A 53 -9.62 0.30 -1.62
CA PRO A 53 -9.84 -0.31 -2.92
C PRO A 53 -9.44 0.68 -4.03
N ARG A 54 -8.81 0.15 -5.08
CA ARG A 54 -8.28 0.93 -6.20
C ARG A 54 -9.29 1.87 -6.87
N PRO A 55 -10.57 1.51 -7.10
CA PRO A 55 -11.53 2.40 -7.74
C PRO A 55 -11.71 3.74 -7.02
N ILE A 56 -11.70 3.74 -5.68
CA ILE A 56 -11.86 4.96 -4.88
C ILE A 56 -10.66 5.89 -5.06
N LEU A 57 -9.44 5.32 -5.07
CA LEU A 57 -8.22 6.09 -5.27
C LEU A 57 -8.13 6.65 -6.68
N GLU A 58 -8.55 5.88 -7.68
CA GLU A 58 -8.54 6.30 -9.09
C GLU A 58 -9.55 7.42 -9.36
N GLU A 59 -10.76 7.31 -8.81
CA GLU A 59 -11.78 8.36 -8.89
C GLU A 59 -11.30 9.65 -8.24
N THR A 60 -10.69 9.53 -7.05
CA THR A 60 -10.12 10.68 -6.34
C THR A 60 -8.97 11.30 -7.12
N LEU A 61 -8.09 10.47 -7.69
CA LEU A 61 -6.97 10.93 -8.50
C LEU A 61 -7.46 11.71 -9.73
N ARG A 62 -8.46 11.16 -10.45
CA ARG A 62 -9.06 11.82 -11.62
C ARG A 62 -9.56 13.21 -11.26
N TYR A 63 -10.35 13.32 -10.19
CA TYR A 63 -10.86 14.60 -9.69
C TYR A 63 -9.75 15.61 -9.39
N VAL A 64 -8.66 15.16 -8.75
CA VAL A 64 -7.54 16.05 -8.38
C VAL A 64 -6.71 16.46 -9.60
N ILE A 65 -6.52 15.57 -10.58
CA ILE A 65 -5.78 15.88 -11.82
C ILE A 65 -6.51 16.96 -12.61
N ASP A 66 -7.83 16.86 -12.72
CA ASP A 66 -8.67 17.82 -13.43
C ASP A 66 -8.75 19.18 -12.70
N SER A 67 -8.41 19.20 -11.40
CA SER A 67 -8.35 20.44 -10.62
C SER A 67 -7.06 21.24 -10.86
N ASN A 68 -7.18 22.58 -10.88
CA ASN A 68 -6.03 23.49 -10.97
C ASN A 68 -5.44 23.86 -9.57
N ALA A 69 -5.50 22.93 -8.62
CA ALA A 69 -5.05 23.21 -7.26
C ALA A 69 -3.51 23.26 -7.18
N LYS A 70 -2.98 24.29 -6.50
CA LYS A 70 -1.53 24.43 -6.23
C LYS A 70 -0.98 23.29 -5.35
N ARG A 71 -1.81 22.71 -4.47
CA ARG A 71 -1.44 21.63 -3.55
C ARG A 71 -2.29 20.38 -3.80
N LYS A 72 -1.96 19.65 -4.85
CA LYS A 72 -2.70 18.45 -5.28
C LYS A 72 -2.75 17.35 -4.22
N GLY A 73 -1.63 17.07 -3.54
CA GLY A 73 -1.61 16.09 -2.44
C GLY A 73 -2.57 16.43 -1.29
N ALA A 74 -2.68 17.70 -0.91
CA ALA A 74 -3.62 18.14 0.12
C ALA A 74 -5.09 18.00 -0.32
N LEU A 75 -5.38 18.35 -1.59
CA LEU A 75 -6.72 18.18 -2.17
C LEU A 75 -7.12 16.70 -2.23
N PHE A 76 -6.17 15.82 -2.58
CA PHE A 76 -6.39 14.38 -2.58
C PHE A 76 -6.80 13.85 -1.21
N MET A 77 -6.08 14.24 -0.15
CA MET A 77 -6.43 13.87 1.22
C MET A 77 -7.78 14.41 1.65
N TRP A 78 -8.09 15.66 1.28
CA TRP A 78 -9.38 16.28 1.56
C TRP A 78 -10.53 15.53 0.87
N ARG A 79 -10.39 15.18 -0.41
CA ARG A 79 -11.41 14.44 -1.16
C ARG A 79 -11.63 13.03 -0.62
N LEU A 80 -10.57 12.33 -0.22
CA LEU A 80 -10.71 11.03 0.48
C LEU A 80 -11.47 11.14 1.81
N LYS A 81 -11.32 12.26 2.53
CA LYS A 81 -12.07 12.55 3.76
C LYS A 81 -13.54 12.82 3.47
N GLU A 82 -13.84 13.54 2.40
CA GLU A 82 -15.20 13.86 1.96
C GLU A 82 -16.03 12.60 1.67
N LEU A 83 -15.41 11.61 1.02
CA LEU A 83 -16.03 10.30 0.73
C LEU A 83 -16.25 9.43 1.99
N LYS A 84 -15.95 9.93 3.20
CA LYS A 84 -16.04 9.20 4.49
C LYS A 84 -15.25 7.90 4.55
N VAL A 85 -14.32 7.70 3.61
CA VAL A 85 -13.49 6.51 3.50
C VAL A 85 -12.55 6.37 4.71
N LEU A 86 -12.14 7.51 5.28
CA LEU A 86 -11.29 7.56 6.48
C LEU A 86 -12.08 7.43 7.80
N SER A 87 -13.41 7.59 7.80
CA SER A 87 -14.21 7.65 9.04
C SER A 87 -14.86 6.33 9.46
N ASN A 88 -14.88 5.30 8.61
CA ASN A 88 -15.50 4.02 8.94
C ASN A 88 -14.43 2.94 9.18
N SER A 89 -13.88 2.94 10.39
CA SER A 89 -12.99 1.90 10.93
C SER A 89 -13.73 0.58 11.14
N LYS A 90 -14.08 -0.13 10.06
CA LYS A 90 -14.25 -1.60 10.02
C LYS A 90 -13.93 -2.11 8.61
N CYS A 91 -12.67 -1.98 8.19
CA CYS A 91 -12.23 -2.71 7.00
C CYS A 91 -11.96 -4.16 7.43
N LYS A 92 -12.92 -5.07 7.13
CA LYS A 92 -12.71 -6.51 7.23
C LYS A 92 -11.55 -6.90 6.30
N THR A 93 -10.54 -7.54 6.86
CA THR A 93 -9.46 -8.21 6.12
C THR A 93 -10.06 -9.23 5.16
N LEU A 94 -9.97 -8.97 3.85
CA LEU A 94 -10.18 -10.01 2.84
C LEU A 94 -8.93 -10.89 2.83
N ASN A 95 -9.05 -12.06 3.46
CA ASN A 95 -8.05 -13.11 3.44
C ASN A 95 -7.95 -13.67 2.02
N ALA A 96 -6.95 -13.22 1.27
CA ALA A 96 -6.46 -13.95 0.10
C ALA A 96 -5.54 -15.06 0.61
N ASN A 97 -6.08 -16.26 0.82
CA ASN A 97 -5.42 -17.54 0.57
C ASN A 97 -6.37 -18.70 0.88
N GLY A 98 -6.93 -19.28 -0.17
CA GLY A 98 -7.42 -20.65 -0.13
C GLY A 98 -6.23 -21.61 -0.10
N LYS A 99 -6.19 -22.46 0.93
CA LYS A 99 -5.93 -23.91 0.85
C LYS A 99 -5.96 -24.52 2.26
N THR A 100 -6.70 -25.62 2.34
CA THR A 100 -7.03 -26.49 3.48
C THR A 100 -5.96 -27.53 3.76
N SER A 101 -5.75 -27.87 5.04
CA SER A 101 -5.39 -29.22 5.55
C SER A 101 -5.42 -29.19 7.10
N THR A 102 -6.50 -29.64 7.74
CA THR A 102 -6.68 -30.97 8.38
C THR A 102 -5.79 -31.23 9.62
N ASN A 103 -6.50 -31.23 10.76
CA ASN A 103 -6.42 -32.15 11.91
C ASN A 103 -5.19 -32.18 12.83
N SER A 104 -5.38 -31.73 14.09
CA SER A 104 -5.27 -32.60 15.28
C SER A 104 -5.73 -31.90 16.58
N ALA A 105 -6.91 -32.31 17.05
CA ALA A 105 -7.39 -32.50 18.43
C ALA A 105 -6.78 -31.75 19.65
N SER A 106 -7.67 -30.98 20.34
CA SER A 106 -8.04 -31.02 21.79
C SER A 106 -7.00 -30.83 22.92
N PRO A 107 -7.41 -30.56 24.19
CA PRO A 107 -8.60 -29.87 24.72
C PRO A 107 -8.28 -28.82 25.83
N ALA A 108 -9.36 -28.16 26.26
CA ALA A 108 -9.58 -27.33 27.45
C ALA A 108 -8.78 -27.61 28.75
N LYS A 109 -8.56 -26.52 29.50
CA LYS A 109 -8.61 -26.34 30.99
C LYS A 109 -7.93 -24.99 31.28
N SER A 110 -8.29 -24.14 32.24
CA SER A 110 -9.18 -24.22 33.39
C SER A 110 -9.48 -22.77 33.80
N SER A 111 -10.73 -22.48 34.14
CA SER A 111 -11.09 -21.26 34.86
C SER A 111 -10.35 -21.24 36.21
N ARG A 112 -9.79 -20.09 36.60
CA ARG A 112 -9.25 -19.85 37.94
C ARG A 112 -10.06 -18.70 38.56
N ILE A 113 -10.86 -19.11 39.54
CA ILE A 113 -11.27 -18.47 40.81
C ILE A 113 -11.21 -16.94 40.85
#